data_AF-A0A1I1UIW1-F1
#
_entry.id   AF-A0A1I1UIW1-F1
#
_cell.length_a   1.000
_cell.length_b   1.000
_cell.length_c   1.000
_cell.angle_alpha   90.00
_cell.angle_beta   90.00
_cell.angle_gamma   90.00
#
_symmetry.space_group_name_H-M   'P 1'
#
loop_
_entity.id
_entity.type
_entity.pdbx_description
1 polymer ?
#
loop_
_entity_poly.entity_id
_entity_poly.type
_entity_poly.pdbx_seq_one_letter_code
_entity_poly.pdbx_strand_id
1 'polypeptide(L)'
;MTARLTVLGSCGAWPEQGRACGGFLLEHAGFRVVLDLGYGTLPGLSRLLGNTTASGVDALIVTHRHPDHMVDVHGLFRARWFGERDGAAMPLYAASGVWERCASSRKVAPNR
;
A
#
# COMPACT_ATOMS: atom_id res chain seq x y z
N MET A 1 -4.73 5.63 -24.65
CA MET A 1 -4.54 5.89 -23.22
C MET A 1 -3.39 5.03 -22.73
N THR A 2 -2.36 5.61 -22.11
CA THR A 2 -1.20 4.87 -21.60
C THR A 2 -1.39 4.52 -20.12
N ALA A 3 -0.87 3.37 -19.70
CA ALA A 3 -0.72 3.02 -18.28
C ALA A 3 0.74 3.22 -17.87
N ARG A 4 0.97 3.66 -16.64
CA ARG A 4 2.31 3.76 -16.04
C ARG A 4 2.37 2.87 -14.80
N LEU A 5 3.40 2.03 -14.73
CA LEU A 5 3.72 1.24 -13.55
C LEU A 5 5.02 1.75 -12.94
N THR A 6 4.97 2.17 -11.68
CA THR A 6 6.15 2.54 -10.90
C THR A 6 6.48 1.42 -9.95
N VAL A 7 7.72 0.94 -9.99
CA VAL A 7 8.22 -0.09 -9.06
C VAL A 7 8.68 0.60 -7.78
N LEU A 8 7.99 0.32 -6.67
CA LEU A 8 8.39 0.79 -5.33
C LEU A 8 9.41 -0.18 -4.72
N GLY A 9 9.27 -1.48 -5.02
CA GLY A 9 10.23 -2.51 -4.68
C GLY A 9 9.98 -3.82 -5.44
N SER A 10 10.98 -4.69 -5.44
CA SER A 10 11.00 -5.92 -6.25
C SER A 10 11.79 -7.08 -5.62
N CYS A 11 12.25 -6.94 -4.38
CA CYS A 11 12.81 -8.07 -3.64
C CYS A 11 11.70 -9.04 -3.23
N GLY A 12 11.97 -10.35 -3.32
CA GLY A 12 11.12 -11.40 -2.77
C GLY A 12 11.60 -11.81 -1.38
N ALA A 13 10.66 -12.20 -0.51
CA ALA A 13 10.85 -12.69 0.86
C ALA A 13 11.47 -11.71 1.88
N TRP A 14 12.54 -10.99 1.54
CA TRP A 14 13.19 -10.00 2.42
C TRP A 14 13.78 -8.83 1.62
N PRO A 15 13.87 -7.63 2.22
CA PRO A 15 14.47 -6.48 1.56
C PRO A 15 16.00 -6.63 1.51
N GLU A 16 16.62 -6.00 0.52
CA GLU A 16 18.07 -5.86 0.43
C GLU A 16 18.47 -4.41 0.70
N GLN A 17 19.78 -4.16 0.81
CA GLN A 17 20.29 -2.80 1.03
C GLN A 17 19.83 -1.87 -0.12
N GLY A 18 19.02 -0.86 0.23
CA GLY A 18 18.48 0.09 -0.73
C GLY A 18 17.39 -0.46 -1.65
N ARG A 19 16.91 -1.69 -1.44
CA ARG A 19 15.86 -2.31 -2.26
C ARG A 19 14.73 -2.85 -1.39
N ALA A 20 13.54 -2.29 -1.61
CA ALA A 20 12.31 -2.74 -0.95
C ALA A 20 11.77 -4.05 -1.55
N CYS A 21 10.90 -4.70 -0.80
CA CYS A 21 10.13 -5.86 -1.26
C CYS A 21 8.98 -5.47 -2.21
N GLY A 22 8.19 -6.46 -2.66
CA GLY A 22 7.10 -6.27 -3.61
C GLY A 22 6.19 -5.09 -3.27
N GLY A 23 6.10 -4.16 -4.21
CA GLY A 23 5.20 -3.01 -4.13
C GLY A 23 5.26 -2.17 -5.38
N PHE A 24 4.10 -1.74 -5.87
CA PHE A 24 3.98 -1.02 -7.13
C PHE A 24 2.90 0.05 -7.05
N LEU A 25 3.08 1.14 -7.81
CA LEU A 25 2.02 2.11 -8.08
C LEU A 25 1.65 2.03 -9.56
N LEU A 26 0.41 1.62 -9.84
CA LEU A 26 -0.18 1.62 -11.17
C LEU A 26 -1.02 2.87 -11.36
N GLU A 27 -0.79 3.58 -12.46
CA GLU A 27 -1.55 4.77 -12.85
C GLU A 27 -2.14 4.56 -14.24
N HIS A 28 -3.46 4.69 -14.35
CA HIS A 28 -4.17 4.52 -15.62
C HIS A 28 -5.44 5.35 -15.65
N ALA A 29 -5.63 6.13 -16.70
CA ALA A 29 -6.85 6.95 -16.92
C ALA A 29 -7.24 7.83 -15.71
N GLY A 30 -6.26 8.41 -15.01
CA GLY A 30 -6.48 9.24 -13.83
C GLY A 30 -6.68 8.47 -12.52
N PHE A 31 -6.71 7.14 -12.56
CA PHE A 31 -6.85 6.27 -11.40
C PHE A 31 -5.47 5.77 -10.93
N ARG A 32 -5.25 5.74 -9.61
CA ARG A 32 -4.01 5.31 -8.95
C ARG A 32 -4.26 4.13 -8.02
N VAL A 33 -3.63 3.00 -8.29
CA VAL A 33 -3.70 1.80 -7.45
C VAL A 33 -2.33 1.43 -6.93
N VAL A 34 -2.24 1.22 -5.62
CA VAL A 34 -1.07 0.56 -5.04
C VAL A 34 -1.31 -0.95 -5.04
N LEU A 35 -0.38 -1.70 -5.62
CA LEU A 35 -0.34 -3.16 -5.56
C LEU A 35 0.79 -3.57 -4.61
N ASP A 36 0.40 -4.17 -3.49
CA ASP A 36 1.28 -4.59 -2.39
C ASP A 36 2.06 -3.46 -1.72
N LEU A 37 2.32 -3.65 -0.42
CA LEU A 37 3.20 -2.81 0.38
C LEU A 37 4.08 -3.73 1.24
N GLY A 38 5.08 -4.32 0.59
CA GLY A 38 6.14 -5.08 1.23
C GLY A 38 7.11 -4.23 2.05
N TYR A 39 8.11 -4.88 2.65
CA TYR A 39 9.15 -4.24 3.44
C TYR A 39 9.78 -3.03 2.73
N GLY A 40 9.66 -1.84 3.33
CA GLY A 40 10.36 -0.63 2.89
C GLY A 40 9.74 0.05 1.66
N THR A 41 8.54 -0.34 1.24
CA THR A 41 7.83 0.26 0.09
C THR A 41 7.16 1.59 0.44
N LEU A 42 6.66 1.76 1.67
CA LEU A 42 5.92 2.95 2.08
C LEU A 42 6.74 4.25 2.02
N PRO A 43 8.03 4.30 2.42
CA PRO A 43 8.86 5.50 2.24
C PRO A 43 8.99 5.92 0.77
N GLY A 44 9.14 4.95 -0.14
CA GLY A 44 9.21 5.19 -1.58
C GLY A 44 7.91 5.78 -2.13
N LEU A 45 6.77 5.20 -1.73
CA LEU A 45 5.44 5.74 -2.06
C LEU A 45 5.26 7.16 -1.54
N SER A 46 5.64 7.40 -0.29
CA SER A 46 5.47 8.72 0.36
C SER A 46 6.30 9.80 -0.35
N ARG A 47 7.54 9.48 -0.75
CA ARG A 47 8.38 10.37 -1.54
C ARG A 47 7.76 10.69 -2.89
N LEU A 48 7.21 9.68 -3.57
CA LEU A 48 6.59 9.83 -4.88
C LEU A 48 5.34 10.72 -4.83
N LEU A 49 4.52 10.59 -3.79
CA LEU A 49 3.28 11.33 -3.62
C LEU A 49 3.45 12.69 -2.92
N GLY A 50 4.60 12.93 -2.30
CA GLY A 50 4.87 14.14 -1.51
C GLY A 50 4.08 14.21 -0.20
N ASN A 51 3.54 13.09 0.29
CA ASN A 51 2.79 13.00 1.55
C ASN A 51 2.94 11.59 2.16
N THR A 52 2.76 11.46 3.46
CA THR A 52 2.95 10.19 4.20
C THR A 52 1.69 9.34 4.30
N THR A 53 0.53 9.89 3.93
CA THR A 53 -0.80 9.29 4.11
C THR A 53 -1.27 8.55 2.86
N ALA A 54 -0.48 8.58 1.78
CA ALA A 54 -0.88 8.12 0.44
C ALA A 54 -2.17 8.82 -0.05
N SER A 55 -2.27 10.12 0.20
CA SER A 55 -3.35 10.96 -0.33
C SER A 55 -3.24 11.00 -1.86
N GLY A 56 -4.36 10.82 -2.56
CA GLY A 56 -4.40 10.73 -4.02
C GLY A 56 -4.11 9.33 -4.59
N VAL A 57 -4.08 8.29 -3.75
CA VAL A 57 -4.22 6.88 -4.15
C VAL A 57 -5.68 6.48 -3.98
N ASP A 58 -6.25 5.85 -5.01
CA ASP A 58 -7.68 5.52 -5.07
C ASP A 58 -8.00 4.13 -4.50
N ALA A 59 -7.04 3.21 -4.53
CA ALA A 59 -7.21 1.87 -3.96
C ALA A 59 -5.86 1.24 -3.59
N LEU A 60 -5.91 0.34 -2.61
CA LEU A 60 -4.84 -0.58 -2.26
C LEU A 60 -5.30 -2.01 -2.58
N ILE A 61 -4.47 -2.75 -3.30
CA ILE A 61 -4.65 -4.18 -3.55
C ILE A 61 -3.51 -4.92 -2.84
N VAL A 62 -3.84 -5.93 -2.04
CA VAL A 62 -2.85 -6.82 -1.40
C VAL A 62 -3.07 -8.24 -1.89
N THR A 63 -2.04 -8.79 -2.54
CA THR A 63 -2.12 -10.05 -3.28
C THR A 63 -2.25 -11.26 -2.37
N HIS A 64 -1.50 -11.30 -1.26
CA HIS A 64 -1.53 -12.39 -0.28
C HIS A 64 -0.87 -11.98 1.03
N ARG A 65 -0.90 -12.88 2.02
CA ARG A 65 -0.55 -12.59 3.42
C ARG A 65 0.94 -12.66 3.77
N HIS A 66 1.83 -12.83 2.79
CA HIS A 66 3.25 -12.88 3.12
C HIS A 66 3.77 -11.48 3.46
N PRO A 67 4.62 -11.33 4.50
CA PRO A 67 5.05 -10.01 4.97
C PRO A 67 5.73 -9.15 3.91
N ASP A 68 6.47 -9.76 2.99
CA ASP A 68 7.12 -9.08 1.85
C ASP A 68 6.15 -8.49 0.82
N HIS A 69 4.84 -8.68 1.02
CA HIS A 69 3.78 -8.06 0.23
C HIS A 69 2.85 -7.13 1.04
N MET A 70 2.87 -7.18 2.38
CA MET A 70 1.85 -6.48 3.16
C MET A 70 2.31 -5.82 4.46
N VAL A 71 3.55 -5.98 4.88
CA VAL A 71 4.01 -5.47 6.19
C VAL A 71 3.88 -3.94 6.32
N ASP A 72 4.14 -3.20 5.24
CA ASP A 72 4.09 -1.73 5.24
C ASP A 72 2.65 -1.19 5.17
N VAL A 73 1.65 -2.05 4.89
CA VAL A 73 0.22 -1.70 5.00
C VAL A 73 -0.11 -1.21 6.42
N HIS A 74 0.50 -1.82 7.45
CA HIS A 74 0.33 -1.39 8.84
C HIS A 74 0.86 0.03 9.08
N GLY A 75 1.99 0.37 8.46
CA GLY A 75 2.57 1.71 8.49
C GLY A 75 1.62 2.72 7.86
N LEU A 76 1.05 2.38 6.70
CA LEU A 76 0.09 3.24 6.00
C LEU A 76 -1.18 3.46 6.84
N PHE A 77 -1.73 2.41 7.47
CA PHE A 77 -2.88 2.56 8.36
C PHE A 77 -2.60 3.52 9.53
N ARG A 78 -1.40 3.44 10.11
CA ARG A 78 -0.99 4.33 11.20
C ARG A 78 -0.82 5.77 10.71
N ALA A 79 -0.21 5.96 9.54
CA ALA A 79 -0.05 7.26 8.92
C ALA A 79 -1.43 7.90 8.67
N ARG A 80 -2.37 7.19 8.06
CA ARG A 80 -3.74 7.70 7.86
C ARG A 80 -4.49 7.91 9.16
N TRP A 81 -4.27 7.07 10.19
CA TRP A 81 -4.93 7.26 11.48
C TRP A 81 -4.61 8.60 12.14
N PHE A 82 -3.36 9.04 12.04
CA PHE A 82 -2.90 10.28 12.67
C PHE A 82 -2.85 11.48 11.73
N GLY A 83 -2.57 11.29 10.45
CA GLY A 83 -2.42 12.37 9.47
C GLY A 83 -3.69 12.73 8.72
N GLU A 84 -4.63 11.79 8.58
CA GLU A 84 -5.88 11.99 7.82
C GLU A 84 -7.07 11.35 8.55
N ARG A 85 -7.26 11.74 9.82
CA ARG A 85 -8.23 11.06 10.69
C ARG A 85 -9.66 11.09 10.15
N ASP A 86 -10.05 12.21 9.54
CA ASP A 86 -11.38 12.47 9.02
C ASP A 86 -11.44 12.37 7.48
N GLY A 87 -10.39 11.83 6.85
CA GLY A 87 -10.33 11.60 5.42
C GLY A 87 -11.23 10.43 4.98
N ALA A 88 -11.48 10.35 3.67
CA ALA A 88 -12.21 9.23 3.09
C ALA A 88 -11.47 7.91 3.34
N ALA A 89 -12.22 6.84 3.59
CA ALA A 89 -11.66 5.50 3.68
C ALA A 89 -11.09 5.10 2.32
N MET A 90 -9.82 4.68 2.29
CA MET A 90 -9.19 4.14 1.09
C MET A 90 -9.63 2.67 0.91
N PRO A 91 -10.25 2.29 -0.22
CA PRO A 91 -10.61 0.90 -0.49
C PRO A 91 -9.40 -0.04 -0.41
N LEU A 92 -9.57 -1.15 0.31
CA LEU A 92 -8.62 -2.26 0.35
C LEU A 92 -9.25 -3.50 -0.26
N TYR A 93 -8.70 -3.94 -1.39
CA TYR A 93 -8.98 -5.25 -1.97
C TYR A 93 -7.88 -6.21 -1.53
N ALA A 94 -8.25 -7.33 -0.93
CA ALA A 94 -7.26 -8.24 -0.39
C ALA A 94 -7.70 -9.68 -0.54
N ALA A 95 -6.73 -10.56 -0.82
CA ALA A 95 -6.99 -11.99 -0.79
C ALA A 95 -7.36 -12.48 0.62
N SER A 96 -8.03 -13.62 0.69
CA SER A 96 -8.40 -14.26 1.97
C SER A 96 -7.20 -14.40 2.91
N GLY A 97 -7.36 -14.05 4.18
CA GLY A 97 -6.29 -14.15 5.17
C GLY A 97 -5.47 -12.87 5.35
N VAL A 98 -5.51 -11.93 4.40
CA VAL A 98 -4.81 -10.63 4.53
C VAL A 98 -5.51 -9.76 5.57
N TRP A 99 -6.85 -9.67 5.47
CA TRP A 99 -7.63 -8.83 6.37
C TRP A 99 -7.44 -9.24 7.83
N GLU A 100 -7.40 -10.53 8.13
CA GLU A 100 -7.17 -11.07 9.47
C GLU A 100 -5.79 -10.70 10.03
N ARG A 101 -4.81 -10.41 9.16
CA ARG A 101 -3.47 -9.95 9.56
C ARG A 101 -3.45 -8.44 9.76
N CYS A 102 -4.25 -7.72 8.99
CA CYS A 102 -4.44 -6.27 9.08
C CYS A 102 -5.35 -5.81 10.24
N ALA A 103 -6.35 -6.62 10.62
CA ALA A 103 -7.48 -6.21 11.46
C ALA A 103 -7.13 -5.80 12.91
N SER A 104 -5.90 -6.03 13.36
CA SER A 104 -5.39 -5.51 14.64
C SER A 104 -5.16 -3.98 14.63
N SER A 105 -5.16 -3.35 13.45
CA SER A 105 -4.81 -1.93 13.26
C SER A 105 -5.90 -1.21 12.46
N ARG A 106 -6.96 -0.72 13.12
CA ARG A 106 -8.15 -0.16 12.43
C ARG A 106 -7.86 1.21 11.80
N LYS A 107 -8.04 1.37 10.47
CA LYS A 107 -8.68 2.52 9.78
C LYS A 107 -8.90 2.36 8.27
N VAL A 108 -9.10 1.15 7.79
CA VAL A 108 -9.52 0.89 6.41
C VAL A 108 -10.68 -0.09 6.48
N ALA A 109 -11.78 0.15 5.76
CA ALA A 109 -12.89 -0.78 5.72
C ALA A 109 -12.65 -1.81 4.60
N PRO A 110 -12.84 -3.12 4.85
CA PRO A 110 -12.81 -4.09 3.76
C PRO A 110 -13.98 -3.80 2.83
N ASN A 111 -13.72 -3.71 1.52
CA ASN A 111 -14.81 -3.77 0.55
C ASN A 111 -15.31 -5.21 0.53
N ARG A 112 -16.55 -5.42 1.00
CA ARG A 112 -17.31 -6.64 0.73
C ARG A 112 -18.04 -6.48 -0.58
#